data_AF-A0A0Q6S2T0-F1
#
_entry.id   AF-A0A0Q6S2T0-F1
#
_cell.length_a   1.000
_cell.length_b   1.000
_cell.length_c   1.000
_cell.angle_alpha   90.00
_cell.angle_beta   90.00
_cell.angle_gamma   90.00
#
_symmetry.space_group_name_H-M   'P 1'
#
loop_
_entity.id
_entity.type
_entity.pdbx_description
1 polymer ?
#
loop_
_entity_poly.entity_id
_entity_poly.type
_entity_poly.pdbx_seq_one_letter_code
_entity_poly.pdbx_strand_id
1 'polypeptide(L)' 'MHPVKSPENDDQYEQRHSDCVNALDGKVQQLFEEAFRAGWAREETAQALLEIVAGSASAISDRRTTFEI' A
#
# COMPACT_ATOMS: atom_id res chain seq x y z
N MET A 1 -8.23 -5.02 13.23
CA MET A 1 -7.64 -4.20 12.15
C MET A 1 -6.64 -3.23 12.75
N HIS A 2 -5.39 -3.23 12.28
CA HIS A 2 -4.43 -2.16 12.63
C HIS A 2 -4.82 -0.87 11.88
N PRO A 3 -5.05 0.26 12.58
CA PRO A 3 -5.32 1.54 11.92
C PRO A 3 -4.07 2.04 11.18
N VAL A 4 -4.25 2.69 10.02
CA VAL A 4 -3.15 3.42 9.37
C VAL A 4 -3.00 4.74 10.12
N LYS A 5 -1.81 5.01 10.67
CA LYS A 5 -1.49 6.30 11.26
C LYS A 5 -1.46 7.36 10.16
N SER A 6 -2.13 8.49 10.37
CA SER A 6 -2.02 9.64 9.48
C SER A 6 -0.57 10.17 9.47
N PRO A 7 -0.13 10.83 8.39
CA PRO A 7 1.12 11.59 8.40
C PRO A 7 1.15 12.57 9.57
N GLU A 8 2.34 12.84 10.11
CA GLU A 8 2.50 13.78 11.24
C GLU A 8 2.17 15.23 10.84
N ASN A 9 2.43 15.57 9.57
CA ASN A 9 2.22 16.89 8.99
C ASN A 9 1.72 16.72 7.55
N ASP A 10 0.93 17.68 7.06
CA ASP A 10 0.40 17.66 5.68
C ASP A 10 1.48 17.94 4.62
N ASP A 11 2.58 18.59 5.02
CA ASP A 11 3.71 18.94 4.15
C ASP A 11 4.65 17.74 3.86
N GLN A 12 5.52 17.89 2.86
CA GLN A 12 6.65 16.97 2.70
C GLN A 12 7.67 17.20 3.81
N TYR A 13 7.97 16.15 4.58
CA TYR A 13 9.04 16.11 5.57
C TYR A 13 9.95 14.91 5.31
N GLU A 14 11.18 14.98 5.84
CA GLU A 14 12.28 14.05 5.55
C GLU A 14 11.89 12.59 5.83
N GLN A 15 11.20 12.31 6.94
CA GLN A 15 10.80 10.95 7.31
C GLN A 15 9.48 10.48 6.69
N ARG A 16 8.77 11.30 5.90
CA ARG A 16 7.39 11.02 5.45
C ARG A 16 7.24 9.70 4.70
N HIS A 17 8.27 9.32 3.93
CA HIS A 17 8.31 8.01 3.27
C HIS A 17 8.41 6.87 4.28
N SER A 18 9.36 6.96 5.22
CA SER A 18 9.57 5.96 6.28
C SER A 18 8.32 5.80 7.15
N ASP A 19 7.68 6.92 7.51
CA ASP A 19 6.46 6.91 8.32
C ASP A 19 5.28 6.29 7.59
N CYS A 20 5.16 6.52 6.27
CA CYS A 20 4.17 5.86 5.43
C CYS A 20 4.39 4.33 5.39
N VAL A 21 5.63 3.87 5.23
CA VAL A 21 5.97 2.44 5.25
C VAL A 21 5.61 1.82 6.60
N ASN A 22 6.01 2.46 7.70
CA ASN A 22 5.72 1.97 9.06
C ASN A 22 4.21 1.94 9.34
N ALA A 23 3.46 2.94 8.87
CA ALA A 23 2.00 2.99 9.03
C ALA A 23 1.27 1.88 8.26
N LEU A 24 1.86 1.36 7.18
CA LEU A 24 1.28 0.31 6.34
C LEU A 24 1.78 -1.09 6.68
N ASP A 25 2.98 -1.25 7.26
CA ASP A 25 3.61 -2.55 7.53
C ASP A 25 2.68 -3.49 8.32
N GLY A 26 2.07 -3.00 9.41
CA GLY A 26 1.13 -3.80 10.21
C GLY A 26 -0.12 -4.25 9.45
N LYS A 27 -0.56 -3.52 8.42
CA LYS A 27 -1.67 -3.95 7.55
C LYS A 27 -1.23 -4.98 6.53
N VAL A 28 -0.04 -4.80 5.95
CA VAL A 28 0.53 -5.77 5.01
C VAL A 28 0.75 -7.10 5.72
N GLN A 29 1.28 -7.10 6.95
CA GLN A 29 1.43 -8.31 7.75
C GLN A 29 0.08 -9.01 8.03
N GLN A 30 -0.96 -8.25 8.39
CA GLN A 30 -2.32 -8.80 8.56
C GLN A 30 -2.85 -9.46 7.27
N LEU A 31 -2.63 -8.84 6.12
CA LEU A 31 -3.04 -9.40 4.84
C LEU A 31 -2.32 -10.73 4.55
N PHE A 32 -1.02 -10.81 4.83
CA PHE A 32 -0.28 -12.07 4.71
C PHE A 32 -0.85 -13.13 5.65
N GLU A 33 -1.09 -12.82 6.92
CA GLU A 33 -1.68 -13.75 7.89
C GLU A 33 -3.05 -14.28 7.44
N GLU A 34 -3.91 -13.41 6.91
CA GLU A 34 -5.23 -13.80 6.39
C GLU A 34 -5.11 -14.68 5.14
N ALA A 35 -4.20 -14.35 4.23
CA ALA A 35 -3.94 -15.15 3.03
C ALA A 35 -3.42 -16.56 3.40
N PHE A 36 -2.48 -16.66 4.35
CA PHE A 36 -2.01 -17.95 4.85
C PHE A 36 -3.11 -18.75 5.51
N ARG A 37 -3.98 -18.12 6.31
CA ARG A 37 -5.14 -18.79 6.93
C ARG A 37 -6.13 -19.32 5.90
N ALA A 38 -6.25 -18.65 4.76
CA ALA A 38 -7.04 -19.11 3.61
C ALA A 38 -6.33 -20.19 2.77
N GLY A 39 -5.07 -20.52 3.09
CA GLY A 39 -4.30 -21.57 2.43
C GLY A 39 -3.41 -21.10 1.28
N TRP A 40 -3.27 -19.80 1.06
CA TRP A 40 -2.38 -19.25 0.02
C TRP A 40 -0.92 -19.32 0.44
N ALA A 41 -0.02 -19.56 -0.52
CA ALA A 41 1.40 -19.48 -0.29
C ALA A 41 1.87 -18.03 -0.13
N ARG A 42 3.04 -17.86 0.48
CA ARG A 42 3.63 -16.52 0.71
C ARG A 42 3.93 -15.84 -0.61
N GLU A 43 4.47 -16.60 -1.54
CA GLU A 43 4.92 -16.17 -2.85
C GLU A 43 3.73 -15.72 -3.70
N GLU A 44 2.63 -16.49 -3.67
CA GLU A 44 1.37 -16.14 -4.36
C GLU A 44 0.79 -14.84 -3.81
N THR A 45 0.76 -14.70 -2.48
CA THR A 45 0.25 -13.51 -1.81
C THR A 45 1.10 -12.27 -2.15
N ALA A 46 2.42 -12.41 -2.13
CA ALA A 46 3.34 -11.33 -2.46
C ALA A 46 3.20 -10.90 -3.93
N GLN A 47 3.14 -11.86 -4.85
CA GLN A 47 2.96 -11.61 -6.28
C GLN A 47 1.63 -10.90 -6.55
N ALA A 48 0.53 -11.37 -5.98
CA ALA A 48 -0.78 -10.74 -6.12
C ALA A 48 -0.79 -9.31 -5.57
N LEU A 49 -0.13 -9.05 -4.43
CA LEU A 49 -0.03 -7.71 -3.86
C LEU A 49 0.74 -6.76 -4.79
N LEU A 50 1.84 -7.22 -5.40
CA LEU A 50 2.60 -6.44 -6.37
C LEU A 50 1.77 -6.09 -7.62
N GLU A 51 1.00 -7.05 -8.13
CA GLU A 51 0.11 -6.83 -9.28
C GLU A 51 -1.00 -5.81 -8.99
N ILE A 52 -1.62 -5.88 -7.81
CA ILE A 52 -2.63 -4.92 -7.36
C ILE A 52 -2.04 -3.50 -7.25
N VAL A 53 -0.85 -3.38 -6.66
CA VAL A 53 -0.16 -2.09 -6.51
C VAL A 53 0.24 -1.51 -7.87
N ALA A 54 0.76 -2.35 -8.78
CA ALA A 54 1.13 -1.93 -10.12
C ALA A 54 -0.09 -1.40 -10.90
N GLY A 55 -1.23 -2.12 -10.86
CA GLY A 55 -2.47 -1.67 -11.48
C GLY A 55 -3.01 -0.37 -10.88
N SER A 56 -2.87 -0.21 -9.56
CA SER A 56 -3.29 1.02 -8.86
C SER A 56 -2.41 2.22 -9.21
N ALA A 57 -1.10 2.04 -9.37
CA ALA A 57 -0.19 3.09 -9.80
C ALA A 57 -0.48 3.57 -11.23
N SER A 58 -0.79 2.65 -12.15
CA SER A 58 -1.24 3.00 -13.50
C SER A 58 -2.52 3.82 -13.49
N ALA A 59 -3.49 3.48 -12.63
CA ALA A 59 -4.73 4.24 -12.49
C ALA A 59 -4.53 5.64 -11.85
N ILE A 60 -3.54 5.80 -10.96
CA ILE A 60 -3.18 7.10 -10.39
C ILE A 60 -2.49 7.98 -11.44
N SER A 61 -1.65 7.40 -12.30
CA SER A 61 -1.02 8.11 -13.42
C SER A 61 -2.05 8.57 -14.45
N ASP A 62 -3.04 7.74 -14.76
CA ASP A 62 -4.07 8.05 -15.76
C ASP A 62 -5.02 9.19 -15.31
N ARG A 63 -5.35 9.23 -14.00
CA ARG A 63 -6.14 10.33 -13.41
C ARG A 63 -5.40 11.67 -13.35
N ARG A 64 -4.07 11.67 -13.45
CA ARG A 64 -3.29 12.92 -13.44
C ARG A 64 -3.34 13.65 -14.79
N THR A 65 -3.62 12.92 -15.88
CA THR A 65 -3.70 13.47 -17.24
C THR A 65 -5.07 14.07 -17.56
N THR A 66 -6.09 13.83 -16.73
CA THR A 66 -7.48 14.26 -16.99
C THR A 66 -7.87 15.60 -16.35
N PHE A 67 -6.95 16.27 -15.64
CA PHE A 67 -7.20 17.55 -14.94
C PHE A 67 -6.43 18.76 -15.54
N GLU A 68 -5.91 18.64 -16.77
CA GLU A 68 -5.36 19.78 -17.53
C GLU A 68 -6.10 19.97 -18.86
N ILE A 69 -7.33 20.51 -18.82
CA ILE A 69 -7.96 21.21 -19.96
C ILE A 69 -8.75 22.41 -19.41
#